data_AF-A0A7S4T5Z7-F1
#
_entry.id   AF-A0A7S4T5Z7-F1
#
_cell.length_a   1.000
_cell.length_b   1.000
_cell.length_c   1.000
_cell.angle_alpha   90.00
_cell.angle_beta   90.00
_cell.angle_gamma   90.00
#
_symmetry.space_group_name_H-M   'P 1'
#
loop_
_entity.id
_entity.type
_entity.pdbx_description
1 polymer ?
#
loop_
_entity_poly.entity_id
_entity_poly.type
_entity_poly.pdbx_seq_one_letter_code
_entity_poly.pdbx_strand_id
1 'polypeptide(L)'
;MKSNKKKFNQDDYRANSHDGTSKGYTEEISRTVEALEMVYRCSANYVSSSFTRVGLEILPLLLGIINKELCCLKDSSSSEQCEDVNTEEDVRPKRTTSDSTLDSTMSGSEKKSQKETFYVSNQNTSSPNLLRKCTKIIGHFARVGSATETMAYHPDLLSTLKNIIDSQSDFVPSEARLNSLWIIANLACNTENMVMMACTPGLMDTLVKQCRFNDDKRLKHPESFSDYIHLIRAQSIAARAMLNLSWAPENKIPMFEVDNLVDSLITMLLTRTSEWGGRGHGVSTFLLQSRRHASGALRNLAAAPRRNKFHLCKHGNGSLLNSLLDAARNDPDTSVKTRVLATLHNLTCADSAEILISEPGLLDLLSELATANETTGNTEDELGTLAFRTLRTMEKAASSDMSCHDSLQKVLNEVSATRNSTVLKPVKTESSAE
;
A
#
# COMPACT_ATOMS: atom_id res chain seq x y z
N MET A 1 -15.53 -84.44 -18.94
CA MET A 1 -15.75 -82.98 -18.88
C MET A 1 -15.08 -82.42 -17.64
N LYS A 2 -13.93 -81.74 -17.77
CA LYS A 2 -13.24 -81.08 -16.65
C LYS A 2 -13.61 -79.59 -16.67
N SER A 3 -14.27 -79.11 -15.61
CA SER A 3 -14.70 -77.71 -15.46
C SER A 3 -13.57 -76.87 -14.89
N ASN A 4 -13.09 -75.89 -15.66
CA ASN A 4 -12.07 -74.92 -15.29
C ASN A 4 -12.76 -73.69 -14.67
N LYS A 5 -12.75 -73.55 -13.34
CA LYS A 5 -13.17 -72.33 -12.65
C LYS A 5 -11.99 -71.36 -12.56
N LYS A 6 -11.91 -70.39 -13.48
CA LYS A 6 -11.08 -69.18 -13.34
C LYS A 6 -11.69 -68.29 -12.24
N LYS A 7 -10.99 -68.11 -11.13
CA LYS A 7 -11.27 -67.04 -10.16
C LYS A 7 -10.88 -65.71 -10.82
N PHE A 8 -11.85 -64.84 -11.05
CA PHE A 8 -11.64 -63.45 -11.42
C PHE A 8 -11.41 -62.65 -10.13
N ASN A 9 -10.23 -62.04 -9.98
CA ASN A 9 -9.97 -61.06 -8.92
C ASN A 9 -10.74 -59.77 -9.26
N GLN A 10 -11.62 -59.36 -8.35
CA GLN A 10 -12.56 -58.24 -8.53
C GLN A 10 -12.03 -56.92 -7.93
N ASP A 11 -10.80 -56.93 -7.39
CA ASP A 11 -10.24 -55.81 -6.62
C ASP A 11 -9.36 -54.83 -7.42
N ASP A 12 -8.98 -55.16 -8.67
CA ASP A 12 -8.10 -54.31 -9.49
C ASP A 12 -8.83 -53.24 -10.33
N TYR A 13 -10.18 -53.20 -10.31
CA TYR A 13 -10.96 -52.32 -11.21
C TYR A 13 -11.52 -51.03 -10.58
N ARG A 14 -11.21 -50.72 -9.31
CA ARG A 14 -11.80 -49.56 -8.60
C ARG A 14 -10.90 -48.32 -8.45
N ALA A 15 -9.63 -48.36 -8.86
CA ALA A 15 -8.71 -47.26 -8.60
C ALA A 15 -8.58 -46.20 -9.74
N ASN A 16 -9.06 -46.47 -10.97
CA ASN A 16 -8.73 -45.64 -12.13
C ASN A 16 -9.88 -44.78 -12.72
N SER A 17 -11.07 -44.71 -12.09
CA SER A 17 -12.23 -44.02 -12.68
C SER A 17 -12.59 -42.65 -12.06
N HIS A 18 -11.89 -42.15 -11.05
CA HIS A 18 -12.28 -40.89 -10.38
C HIS A 18 -11.56 -39.63 -10.87
N ASP A 19 -10.37 -39.72 -11.48
CA ASP A 19 -9.59 -38.53 -11.86
C ASP A 19 -10.22 -37.71 -13.01
N GLY A 20 -10.99 -38.36 -13.90
CA GLY A 20 -11.62 -37.69 -15.04
C GLY A 20 -12.72 -36.68 -14.67
N THR A 21 -13.42 -36.88 -13.55
CA THR A 21 -14.55 -36.02 -13.15
C THR A 21 -14.09 -34.72 -12.51
N SER A 22 -13.03 -34.75 -11.70
CA SER A 22 -12.50 -33.57 -10.99
C SER A 22 -11.99 -32.49 -11.95
N LYS A 23 -11.26 -32.91 -13.01
CA LYS A 23 -10.75 -32.00 -14.05
C LYS A 23 -11.89 -31.28 -14.78
N GLY A 24 -12.98 -31.98 -15.08
CA GLY A 24 -14.16 -31.40 -15.73
C GLY A 24 -14.79 -30.27 -14.91
N TYR A 25 -14.93 -30.46 -13.59
CA TYR A 25 -15.53 -29.43 -12.72
C TYR A 25 -14.66 -28.17 -12.61
N THR A 26 -13.34 -28.31 -12.49
CA THR A 26 -12.44 -27.14 -12.40
C THR A 26 -12.49 -26.30 -13.69
N GLU A 27 -12.55 -26.95 -14.85
CA GLU A 27 -12.69 -26.26 -16.13
C GLU A 27 -14.05 -25.53 -16.24
N GLU A 28 -15.14 -26.18 -15.84
CA GLU A 28 -16.47 -25.58 -15.83
C GLU A 28 -16.56 -24.37 -14.90
N ILE A 29 -15.99 -24.47 -13.68
CA ILE A 29 -15.90 -23.34 -12.74
C ILE A 29 -15.09 -22.20 -13.37
N SER A 30 -13.96 -22.49 -13.99
CA SER A 30 -13.12 -21.47 -14.65
C SER A 30 -13.85 -20.72 -15.76
N ARG A 31 -14.59 -21.44 -16.61
CA ARG A 31 -15.40 -20.85 -17.69
C ARG A 31 -16.57 -20.02 -17.11
N THR A 32 -17.21 -20.52 -16.06
CA THR A 32 -18.31 -19.81 -15.38
C THR A 32 -17.83 -18.51 -14.75
N VAL A 33 -16.73 -18.54 -14.00
CA VAL A 33 -16.12 -17.35 -13.38
C VAL A 33 -15.66 -16.35 -14.45
N GLU A 34 -15.18 -16.82 -15.60
CA GLU A 34 -14.85 -15.95 -16.74
C GLU A 34 -16.07 -15.24 -17.30
N ALA A 35 -17.16 -15.97 -17.53
CA ALA A 35 -18.42 -15.39 -18.00
C ALA A 35 -18.96 -14.36 -17.00
N LEU A 36 -18.94 -14.67 -15.70
CA LEU A 36 -19.34 -13.75 -14.64
C LEU A 36 -18.47 -12.49 -14.62
N GLU A 37 -17.14 -12.64 -14.73
CA GLU A 37 -16.24 -11.49 -14.79
C GLU A 37 -16.55 -10.58 -15.97
N MET A 38 -16.83 -11.13 -17.14
CA MET A 38 -17.25 -10.35 -18.32
C MET A 38 -18.55 -9.57 -18.06
N VAL A 39 -19.55 -10.20 -17.43
CA VAL A 39 -20.83 -9.55 -17.08
C VAL A 39 -20.61 -8.38 -16.12
N TYR A 40 -19.73 -8.53 -15.14
CA TYR A 40 -19.47 -7.51 -14.12
C TYR A 40 -18.55 -6.36 -14.59
N ARG A 41 -18.09 -6.37 -15.85
CA ARG A 41 -17.46 -5.19 -16.49
C ARG A 41 -18.46 -4.08 -16.86
N CYS A 42 -19.74 -4.25 -16.53
CA CYS A 42 -20.79 -3.26 -16.75
C CYS A 42 -20.68 -2.04 -15.80
N SER A 43 -21.64 -1.11 -15.93
CA SER A 43 -21.67 0.11 -15.11
C SER A 43 -21.94 -0.20 -13.63
N ALA A 44 -21.50 0.69 -12.74
CA ALA A 44 -21.70 0.53 -11.30
C ALA A 44 -23.19 0.36 -10.91
N ASN A 45 -24.12 0.97 -11.65
CA ASN A 45 -25.56 0.82 -11.41
C ASN A 45 -26.05 -0.60 -11.68
N TYR A 46 -25.56 -1.24 -12.73
CA TYR A 46 -25.89 -2.64 -13.04
C TYR A 46 -25.23 -3.60 -12.05
N VAL A 47 -23.97 -3.35 -11.67
CA VAL A 47 -23.30 -4.12 -10.62
C VAL A 47 -24.06 -4.00 -9.30
N SER A 48 -24.50 -2.80 -8.92
CA SER A 48 -25.29 -2.55 -7.72
C SER A 48 -26.62 -3.33 -7.75
N SER A 49 -27.36 -3.22 -8.84
CA SER A 49 -28.63 -3.94 -9.02
C SER A 49 -28.44 -5.45 -8.97
N SER A 50 -27.35 -5.96 -9.56
CA SER A 50 -27.02 -7.38 -9.52
C SER A 50 -26.59 -7.82 -8.13
N PHE A 51 -25.79 -7.02 -7.41
CA PHE A 51 -25.35 -7.34 -6.06
C PHE A 51 -26.53 -7.46 -5.09
N THR A 52 -27.50 -6.53 -5.16
CA THR A 52 -28.73 -6.59 -4.36
C THR A 52 -29.56 -7.85 -4.65
N ARG A 53 -29.48 -8.38 -5.88
CA ARG A 53 -30.30 -9.54 -6.31
C ARG A 53 -29.65 -10.89 -6.04
N VAL A 54 -28.34 -11.00 -6.25
CA VAL A 54 -27.60 -12.28 -6.22
C VAL A 54 -26.19 -12.16 -5.64
N GLY A 55 -25.75 -10.96 -5.25
CA GLY A 55 -24.37 -10.72 -4.83
C GLY A 55 -24.03 -11.41 -3.51
N LEU A 56 -24.99 -11.47 -2.59
CA LEU A 56 -24.81 -12.10 -1.27
C LEU A 56 -24.72 -13.62 -1.37
N GLU A 57 -25.32 -14.21 -2.41
CA GLU A 57 -25.23 -15.63 -2.70
C GLU A 57 -23.97 -15.97 -3.50
N ILE A 58 -23.54 -15.08 -4.40
CA ILE A 58 -22.32 -15.26 -5.21
C ILE A 58 -21.06 -15.09 -4.37
N LEU A 59 -21.03 -14.12 -3.46
CA LEU A 59 -19.84 -13.81 -2.65
C LEU A 59 -19.26 -15.02 -1.89
N PRO A 60 -20.02 -15.79 -1.10
CA PRO A 60 -19.48 -16.97 -0.41
C PRO A 60 -18.99 -18.06 -1.38
N LEU A 61 -19.59 -18.21 -2.55
CA LEU A 61 -19.12 -19.15 -3.58
C LEU A 61 -17.75 -18.73 -4.12
N LEU A 62 -17.55 -17.45 -4.41
CA LEU A 62 -16.26 -16.91 -4.85
C LEU A 62 -15.18 -17.08 -3.77
N LEU A 63 -15.52 -16.84 -2.50
CA LEU A 63 -14.61 -17.07 -1.38
C LEU A 63 -14.26 -18.55 -1.21
N GLY A 64 -15.22 -19.44 -1.37
CA GLY A 64 -14.99 -20.89 -1.36
C GLY A 64 -14.02 -21.34 -2.45
N ILE A 65 -14.16 -20.81 -3.68
CA ILE A 65 -13.23 -21.08 -4.78
C ILE A 65 -11.82 -20.55 -4.41
N ILE A 66 -11.71 -19.30 -3.96
CA ILE A 66 -10.42 -18.71 -3.58
C ILE A 66 -9.72 -19.54 -2.50
N ASN A 67 -10.43 -19.90 -1.43
CA ASN A 67 -9.84 -20.64 -0.32
C ASN A 67 -9.41 -22.04 -0.74
N LYS A 68 -10.19 -22.72 -1.58
CA LYS A 68 -9.81 -24.01 -2.15
C LYS A 68 -8.52 -23.90 -2.97
N GLU A 69 -8.43 -22.90 -3.85
CA GLU A 69 -7.22 -22.66 -4.65
C GLU A 69 -6.00 -22.36 -3.76
N LEU A 70 -6.16 -21.51 -2.73
CA LEU A 70 -5.07 -21.22 -1.79
C LEU A 70 -4.60 -22.46 -1.01
N CYS A 71 -5.52 -23.36 -0.64
CA CYS A 71 -5.17 -24.63 0.00
C CYS A 71 -4.36 -25.52 -0.96
N CYS A 72 -4.81 -25.68 -2.19
CA CYS A 72 -4.09 -26.47 -3.20
C CYS A 72 -2.66 -25.94 -3.43
N LEU A 73 -2.46 -24.62 -3.46
CA LEU A 73 -1.13 -24.02 -3.61
C LEU A 73 -0.20 -24.32 -2.43
N LYS A 74 -0.72 -24.39 -1.20
CA LYS A 74 0.07 -24.74 -0.01
C LYS A 74 0.52 -26.20 -0.07
N ASP A 75 -0.38 -27.09 -0.44
CA ASP A 75 -0.09 -28.52 -0.52
C ASP A 75 1.01 -28.80 -1.57
N SER A 76 0.94 -28.16 -2.74
CA SER A 76 1.96 -28.31 -3.80
C SER A 76 3.35 -27.80 -3.37
N SER A 77 3.42 -26.73 -2.57
CA SER A 77 4.70 -26.21 -2.09
C SER A 77 5.40 -27.13 -1.07
N SER A 78 4.64 -27.97 -0.37
CA SER A 78 5.19 -28.88 0.63
C SER A 78 5.80 -30.16 0.04
N SER A 79 5.33 -30.59 -1.13
CA SER A 79 5.83 -31.81 -1.78
C SER A 79 7.21 -31.65 -2.42
N GLU A 80 7.58 -30.45 -2.87
CA GLU A 80 8.86 -30.22 -3.58
C GLU A 80 10.08 -30.17 -2.65
N GLN A 81 9.91 -30.04 -1.34
CA GLN A 81 11.03 -29.94 -0.38
C GLN A 81 11.58 -31.28 0.14
N CYS A 82 11.02 -32.42 -0.29
CA CYS A 82 11.37 -33.74 0.29
C CYS A 82 12.29 -34.64 -0.56
N GLU A 83 12.66 -34.25 -1.80
CA GLU A 83 13.40 -35.17 -2.71
C GLU A 83 14.94 -35.04 -2.69
N ASP A 84 15.53 -34.08 -1.96
CA ASP A 84 17.00 -33.81 -2.04
C ASP A 84 17.85 -34.35 -0.86
N VAL A 85 17.40 -35.38 -0.15
CA VAL A 85 18.23 -36.05 0.88
C VAL A 85 18.36 -37.54 0.56
N ASN A 86 19.22 -37.89 -0.40
CA ASN A 86 20.04 -39.12 -0.40
C ASN A 86 20.84 -39.28 -1.71
N THR A 87 22.01 -38.64 -1.77
CA THR A 87 23.15 -39.16 -2.53
C THR A 87 24.43 -38.73 -1.84
N GLU A 88 24.91 -39.57 -0.92
CA GLU A 88 26.32 -39.64 -0.58
C GLU A 88 27.08 -40.06 -1.84
N GLU A 89 27.81 -39.14 -2.47
CA GLU A 89 28.95 -39.51 -3.31
C GLU A 89 30.21 -38.75 -2.88
N ASP A 90 31.06 -39.55 -2.25
CA ASP A 90 32.47 -39.42 -1.95
C ASP A 90 33.32 -39.17 -3.23
N VAL A 91 33.90 -37.98 -3.43
CA VAL A 91 35.18 -37.82 -4.16
C VAL A 91 36.01 -36.62 -3.67
N ARG A 92 37.25 -36.95 -3.31
CA ARG A 92 38.45 -36.18 -2.92
C ARG A 92 38.81 -34.86 -3.66
N PRO A 93 39.72 -34.06 -3.04
CA PRO A 93 40.22 -32.79 -3.59
C PRO A 93 41.49 -32.93 -4.46
N LYS A 94 41.64 -32.05 -5.46
CA LYS A 94 42.93 -31.75 -6.11
C LYS A 94 43.20 -30.25 -6.15
N ARG A 95 44.33 -29.86 -5.53
CA ARG A 95 45.11 -28.62 -5.79
C ARG A 95 45.66 -28.67 -7.25
N THR A 96 46.05 -27.59 -7.95
CA THR A 96 47.04 -26.53 -7.64
C THR A 96 47.11 -25.48 -8.78
N THR A 97 47.45 -24.23 -8.40
CA THR A 97 48.35 -23.20 -9.04
C THR A 97 48.01 -22.55 -10.39
N SER A 98 47.87 -21.20 -10.41
CA SER A 98 48.81 -20.17 -10.95
C SER A 98 48.53 -19.85 -12.44
N ASP A 99 48.67 -18.67 -13.04
CA ASP A 99 49.01 -17.27 -12.73
C ASP A 99 48.89 -16.53 -14.11
N SER A 100 48.90 -15.19 -14.10
CA SER A 100 49.35 -14.30 -15.19
C SER A 100 48.36 -13.75 -16.26
N THR A 101 48.14 -12.42 -16.15
CA THR A 101 48.25 -11.31 -17.15
C THR A 101 47.53 -11.26 -18.50
N LEU A 102 46.76 -10.16 -18.63
CA LEU A 102 46.74 -9.10 -19.67
C LEU A 102 46.43 -9.40 -21.16
N ASP A 103 45.37 -8.72 -21.61
CA ASP A 103 45.28 -7.79 -22.76
C ASP A 103 44.44 -8.17 -24.01
N SER A 104 43.74 -7.14 -24.50
CA SER A 104 43.33 -6.85 -25.87
C SER A 104 42.24 -7.68 -26.59
N THR A 105 41.11 -7.00 -26.79
CA THR A 105 40.40 -6.80 -28.08
C THR A 105 40.07 -8.00 -28.98
N MET A 106 38.77 -8.26 -29.20
CA MET A 106 38.14 -8.28 -30.54
C MET A 106 36.66 -8.69 -30.45
N SER A 107 35.85 -7.91 -31.15
CA SER A 107 34.45 -8.15 -31.49
C SER A 107 34.30 -9.45 -32.28
N GLY A 108 33.51 -10.39 -31.77
CA GLY A 108 33.15 -11.63 -32.46
C GLY A 108 31.80 -12.14 -31.98
N SER A 109 30.79 -11.97 -32.81
CA SER A 109 29.43 -12.48 -32.62
C SER A 109 29.39 -14.01 -32.74
N GLU A 110 29.32 -14.70 -31.61
CA GLU A 110 29.05 -16.14 -31.56
C GLU A 110 27.62 -16.42 -31.09
N LYS A 111 26.79 -16.89 -32.03
CA LYS A 111 25.48 -17.48 -31.75
C LYS A 111 25.67 -18.85 -31.10
N LYS A 112 25.67 -18.90 -29.77
CA LYS A 112 25.51 -20.16 -29.03
C LYS A 112 24.04 -20.57 -29.04
N SER A 113 23.77 -21.63 -29.80
CA SER A 113 22.51 -22.36 -29.80
C SER A 113 22.32 -23.01 -28.43
N GLN A 114 21.53 -22.37 -27.56
CA GLN A 114 20.99 -22.99 -26.36
C GLN A 114 19.91 -23.97 -26.80
N LYS A 115 20.17 -25.25 -26.57
CA LYS A 115 19.20 -26.34 -26.65
C LYS A 115 18.24 -26.17 -25.47
N GLU A 116 17.11 -25.50 -25.69
CA GLU A 116 15.98 -25.54 -24.76
C GLU A 116 15.50 -26.98 -24.63
N THR A 117 15.88 -27.64 -23.54
CA THR A 117 15.17 -28.82 -23.04
C THR A 117 13.78 -28.37 -22.62
N PHE A 118 12.85 -28.48 -23.57
CA PHE A 118 11.41 -28.32 -23.38
C PHE A 118 10.93 -29.44 -22.44
N TYR A 119 11.00 -29.20 -21.13
CA TYR A 119 10.19 -29.95 -20.19
C TYR A 119 8.73 -29.54 -20.46
N VAL A 120 8.00 -30.41 -21.14
CA VAL A 120 6.54 -30.36 -21.24
C VAL A 120 6.01 -30.70 -19.85
N SER A 121 6.06 -29.73 -18.94
CA SER A 121 5.32 -29.77 -17.68
C SER A 121 3.84 -29.74 -18.04
N ASN A 122 3.13 -30.80 -17.66
CA ASN A 122 1.72 -30.99 -17.96
C ASN A 122 0.92 -29.94 -17.14
N GLN A 123 0.69 -28.81 -17.78
CA GLN A 123 0.19 -27.57 -17.21
C GLN A 123 -1.26 -27.67 -16.71
N ASN A 124 -1.43 -27.80 -15.38
CA ASN A 124 -2.65 -27.37 -14.67
C ASN A 124 -2.73 -25.82 -14.66
N THR A 125 -2.92 -25.19 -15.82
CA THR A 125 -2.94 -23.71 -16.00
C THR A 125 -4.19 -23.00 -15.49
N SER A 126 -5.15 -23.72 -14.93
CA SER A 126 -6.43 -23.14 -14.50
C SER A 126 -6.34 -22.39 -13.16
N SER A 127 -5.47 -22.81 -12.24
CA SER A 127 -5.46 -22.36 -10.83
C SER A 127 -5.10 -20.87 -10.66
N PRO A 128 -3.99 -20.34 -11.24
CA PRO A 128 -3.65 -18.92 -11.08
C PRO A 128 -4.73 -17.99 -11.68
N ASN A 129 -5.39 -18.45 -12.74
CA ASN A 129 -6.43 -17.67 -13.40
C ASN A 129 -7.70 -17.51 -12.54
N LEU A 130 -8.05 -18.51 -11.73
CA LEU A 130 -9.24 -18.47 -10.87
C LEU A 130 -9.13 -17.43 -9.76
N LEU A 131 -7.99 -17.38 -9.05
CA LEU A 131 -7.72 -16.37 -8.02
C LEU A 131 -7.87 -14.95 -8.58
N ARG A 132 -7.25 -14.69 -9.74
CA ARG A 132 -7.32 -13.39 -10.41
C ARG A 132 -8.76 -13.02 -10.79
N LYS A 133 -9.52 -13.94 -11.39
CA LYS A 133 -10.89 -13.65 -11.85
C LYS A 133 -11.85 -13.48 -10.67
N CYS A 134 -11.80 -14.34 -9.65
CA CYS A 134 -12.67 -14.25 -8.47
C CYS A 134 -12.45 -12.94 -7.71
N THR A 135 -11.19 -12.60 -7.41
CA THR A 135 -10.86 -11.32 -6.75
C THR A 135 -11.27 -10.12 -7.60
N LYS A 136 -11.22 -10.23 -8.94
CA LYS A 136 -11.69 -9.16 -9.82
C LYS A 136 -13.20 -8.96 -9.75
N ILE A 137 -14.00 -10.04 -9.73
CA ILE A 137 -15.46 -9.97 -9.54
C ILE A 137 -15.81 -9.32 -8.20
N ILE A 138 -15.16 -9.76 -7.10
CA ILE A 138 -15.34 -9.15 -5.78
C ILE A 138 -14.94 -7.66 -5.81
N GLY A 139 -13.89 -7.33 -6.55
CA GLY A 139 -13.50 -5.95 -6.84
C GLY A 139 -14.64 -5.15 -7.48
N HIS A 140 -15.32 -5.70 -8.48
CA HIS A 140 -16.48 -5.04 -9.08
C HIS A 140 -17.57 -4.74 -8.05
N PHE A 141 -17.85 -5.67 -7.13
CA PHE A 141 -18.80 -5.44 -6.02
C PHE A 141 -18.32 -4.31 -5.10
N ALA A 142 -17.05 -4.32 -4.71
CA ALA A 142 -16.47 -3.32 -3.80
C ALA A 142 -16.46 -1.89 -4.37
N ARG A 143 -16.69 -1.69 -5.68
CA ARG A 143 -16.87 -0.35 -6.28
C ARG A 143 -18.21 0.27 -5.94
N VAL A 144 -19.19 -0.55 -5.60
CA VAL A 144 -20.56 -0.13 -5.34
C VAL A 144 -20.64 0.26 -3.87
N GLY A 145 -20.79 1.56 -3.59
CA GLY A 145 -20.84 2.06 -2.21
C GLY A 145 -21.93 1.40 -1.36
N SER A 146 -23.09 1.09 -1.94
CA SER A 146 -24.18 0.40 -1.22
C SER A 146 -23.88 -1.07 -0.88
N ALA A 147 -22.86 -1.68 -1.50
CA ALA A 147 -22.46 -3.06 -1.23
C ALA A 147 -21.33 -3.14 -0.20
N THR A 148 -20.52 -2.09 -0.04
CA THR A 148 -19.28 -2.15 0.76
C THR A 148 -19.54 -2.43 2.23
N GLU A 149 -20.63 -1.91 2.80
CA GLU A 149 -21.04 -2.19 4.18
C GLU A 149 -21.27 -3.70 4.35
N THR A 150 -22.28 -4.25 3.67
CA THR A 150 -22.63 -5.68 3.78
C THR A 150 -21.45 -6.60 3.47
N MET A 151 -20.62 -6.25 2.47
CA MET A 151 -19.44 -7.04 2.12
C MET A 151 -18.43 -7.14 3.26
N ALA A 152 -18.09 -6.03 3.92
CA ALA A 152 -17.05 -6.04 4.95
C ALA A 152 -17.42 -6.90 6.16
N TYR A 153 -18.72 -7.01 6.47
CA TYR A 153 -19.26 -7.88 7.52
C TYR A 153 -19.47 -9.34 7.09
N HIS A 154 -19.28 -9.67 5.81
CA HIS A 154 -19.40 -11.05 5.37
C HIS A 154 -18.31 -11.91 6.03
N PRO A 155 -18.68 -13.07 6.64
CA PRO A 155 -17.71 -13.99 7.22
C PRO A 155 -16.59 -14.35 6.24
N ASP A 156 -15.37 -14.42 6.73
CA ASP A 156 -14.18 -14.81 5.98
C ASP A 156 -13.73 -13.89 4.84
N LEU A 157 -14.46 -12.83 4.46
CA LEU A 157 -14.02 -11.95 3.37
C LEU A 157 -12.66 -11.31 3.72
N LEU A 158 -12.58 -10.61 4.84
CA LEU A 158 -11.36 -9.90 5.23
C LEU A 158 -10.18 -10.86 5.49
N SER A 159 -10.42 -12.01 6.11
CA SER A 159 -9.38 -13.02 6.33
C SER A 159 -8.90 -13.65 5.03
N THR A 160 -9.79 -13.93 4.08
CA THR A 160 -9.45 -14.46 2.76
C THR A 160 -8.61 -13.45 1.97
N LEU A 161 -9.03 -12.19 1.91
CA LEU A 161 -8.27 -11.13 1.22
C LEU A 161 -6.88 -10.92 1.85
N LYS A 162 -6.81 -10.92 3.19
CA LYS A 162 -5.56 -10.87 3.93
C LYS A 162 -4.63 -12.03 3.53
N ASN A 163 -5.15 -13.27 3.48
CA ASN A 163 -4.37 -14.45 3.10
C ASN A 163 -3.81 -14.36 1.68
N ILE A 164 -4.57 -13.80 0.73
CA ILE A 164 -4.09 -13.57 -0.65
C ILE A 164 -2.92 -12.58 -0.63
N ILE A 165 -3.05 -11.49 0.12
CA ILE A 165 -2.04 -10.42 0.17
C ILE A 165 -0.76 -10.91 0.85
N ASP A 166 -0.88 -11.62 1.97
CA ASP A 166 0.24 -12.08 2.78
C ASP A 166 1.01 -13.27 2.19
N SER A 167 0.38 -14.03 1.28
CA SER A 167 0.99 -15.21 0.67
C SER A 167 2.40 -14.89 0.16
N GLN A 168 3.40 -15.72 0.42
CA GLN A 168 4.72 -15.56 -0.21
C GLN A 168 4.88 -16.44 -1.44
N SER A 169 3.82 -17.15 -1.82
CA SER A 169 3.83 -18.05 -2.95
C SER A 169 3.86 -17.27 -4.27
N ASP A 170 4.82 -17.61 -5.12
CA ASP A 170 4.90 -17.12 -6.51
C ASP A 170 3.70 -17.58 -7.35
N PHE A 171 2.96 -18.58 -6.88
CA PHE A 171 1.74 -19.07 -7.52
C PHE A 171 0.51 -18.16 -7.31
N VAL A 172 0.55 -17.23 -6.34
CA VAL A 172 -0.53 -16.25 -6.17
C VAL A 172 -0.26 -15.04 -7.07
N PRO A 173 -1.09 -14.80 -8.11
CA PRO A 173 -0.82 -13.74 -9.09
C PRO A 173 -0.76 -12.35 -8.44
N SER A 174 0.13 -11.50 -8.95
CA SER A 174 0.26 -10.11 -8.50
C SER A 174 -1.06 -9.34 -8.64
N GLU A 175 -1.85 -9.61 -9.67
CA GLU A 175 -3.15 -8.98 -9.87
C GLU A 175 -4.18 -9.40 -8.83
N ALA A 176 -4.16 -10.66 -8.36
CA ALA A 176 -5.06 -11.10 -7.29
C ALA A 176 -4.76 -10.36 -5.98
N ARG A 177 -3.47 -10.13 -5.68
CA ARG A 177 -3.02 -9.35 -4.52
C ARG A 177 -3.44 -7.89 -4.64
N LEU A 178 -3.22 -7.28 -5.81
CA LEU A 178 -3.62 -5.90 -6.08
C LEU A 178 -5.14 -5.71 -6.01
N ASN A 179 -5.92 -6.64 -6.57
CA ASN A 179 -7.38 -6.63 -6.45
C ASN A 179 -7.81 -6.71 -4.98
N SER A 180 -7.17 -7.57 -4.19
CA SER A 180 -7.50 -7.77 -2.78
C SER A 180 -7.21 -6.52 -1.94
N LEU A 181 -6.05 -5.89 -2.14
CA LEU A 181 -5.72 -4.61 -1.52
C LEU A 181 -6.73 -3.53 -1.91
N TRP A 182 -7.14 -3.51 -3.18
CA TRP A 182 -8.06 -2.51 -3.69
C TRP A 182 -9.49 -2.71 -3.16
N ILE A 183 -9.94 -3.96 -2.99
CA ILE A 183 -11.17 -4.29 -2.28
C ILE A 183 -11.11 -3.73 -0.87
N ILE A 184 -10.06 -4.04 -0.10
CA ILE A 184 -9.89 -3.53 1.27
C ILE A 184 -9.94 -2.00 1.31
N ALA A 185 -9.23 -1.32 0.40
CA ALA A 185 -9.23 0.14 0.34
C ALA A 185 -10.62 0.73 0.07
N ASN A 186 -11.43 0.09 -0.78
CA ASN A 186 -12.80 0.53 -1.03
C ASN A 186 -13.74 0.23 0.14
N LEU A 187 -13.63 -0.95 0.76
CA LEU A 187 -14.41 -1.29 1.95
C LEU A 187 -14.13 -0.32 3.10
N ALA A 188 -12.86 0.06 3.29
CA ALA A 188 -12.43 1.02 4.30
C ALA A 188 -12.96 2.45 4.07
N CYS A 189 -13.45 2.77 2.86
CA CYS A 189 -14.02 4.08 2.55
C CYS A 189 -15.42 4.27 3.17
N ASN A 190 -16.08 3.18 3.59
CA ASN A 190 -17.37 3.23 4.25
C ASN A 190 -17.17 3.43 5.76
N THR A 191 -17.81 4.46 6.33
CA THR A 191 -17.67 4.84 7.75
C THR A 191 -18.09 3.72 8.70
N GLU A 192 -19.11 2.94 8.33
CA GLU A 192 -19.63 1.83 9.15
C GLU A 192 -18.64 0.65 9.23
N ASN A 193 -17.66 0.60 8.32
CA ASN A 193 -16.68 -0.48 8.27
C ASN A 193 -15.37 -0.13 9.00
N MET A 194 -15.04 1.16 9.10
CA MET A 194 -13.67 1.60 9.45
C MET A 194 -13.18 1.02 10.78
N VAL A 195 -14.01 1.05 11.83
CA VAL A 195 -13.63 0.59 13.16
C VAL A 195 -13.48 -0.93 13.18
N MET A 196 -14.48 -1.66 12.69
CA MET A 196 -14.45 -3.13 12.64
C MET A 196 -13.26 -3.64 11.80
N MET A 197 -13.00 -3.02 10.64
CA MET A 197 -11.86 -3.38 9.80
C MET A 197 -10.52 -3.13 10.51
N ALA A 198 -10.34 -1.99 11.17
CA ALA A 198 -9.11 -1.71 11.91
C ALA A 198 -8.89 -2.69 13.08
N CYS A 199 -9.97 -3.20 13.68
CA CYS A 199 -9.92 -4.24 14.71
C CYS A 199 -9.79 -5.67 14.15
N THR A 200 -9.83 -5.87 12.83
CA THR A 200 -9.73 -7.21 12.23
C THR A 200 -8.32 -7.78 12.45
N PRO A 201 -8.17 -8.95 13.09
CA PRO A 201 -6.87 -9.50 13.45
C PRO A 201 -5.90 -9.60 12.27
N GLY A 202 -4.72 -9.00 12.44
CA GLY A 202 -3.64 -9.03 11.45
C GLY A 202 -3.87 -8.19 10.19
N LEU A 203 -5.02 -7.54 10.01
CA LEU A 203 -5.28 -6.76 8.80
C LEU A 203 -4.35 -5.55 8.72
N MET A 204 -4.16 -4.83 9.83
CA MET A 204 -3.27 -3.67 9.86
C MET A 204 -1.80 -4.08 9.64
N ASP A 205 -1.36 -5.18 10.24
CA ASP A 205 -0.01 -5.73 10.04
C ASP A 205 0.24 -6.05 8.56
N THR A 206 -0.73 -6.68 7.89
CA THR A 206 -0.69 -6.94 6.45
C THR A 206 -0.56 -5.64 5.65
N LEU A 207 -1.34 -4.60 5.97
CA LEU A 207 -1.26 -3.31 5.28
C LEU A 207 0.09 -2.62 5.49
N VAL A 208 0.61 -2.60 6.73
CA VAL A 208 1.92 -2.04 7.06
C VAL A 208 3.02 -2.79 6.33
N LYS A 209 2.97 -4.12 6.29
CA LYS A 209 3.93 -4.95 5.52
C LYS A 209 3.97 -4.55 4.04
N GLN A 210 2.82 -4.30 3.41
CA GLN A 210 2.78 -3.84 2.01
C GLN A 210 3.34 -2.43 1.82
N CYS A 211 3.32 -1.60 2.86
CA CYS A 211 3.91 -0.26 2.80
C CYS A 211 5.44 -0.25 2.96
N ARG A 212 6.02 -1.31 3.53
CA ARG A 212 7.46 -1.44 3.83
C ARG A 212 8.27 -2.14 2.73
N PHE A 213 7.90 -1.98 1.46
CA PHE A 213 8.58 -2.72 0.39
C PHE A 213 10.09 -2.41 0.29
N ASN A 214 10.57 -1.25 0.77
CA ASN A 214 11.99 -0.90 0.77
C ASN A 214 12.84 -1.66 1.82
N ASP A 215 12.21 -2.28 2.82
CA ASP A 215 12.93 -2.96 3.91
C ASP A 215 13.27 -4.42 3.57
N ASP A 216 12.51 -5.05 2.67
CA ASP A 216 12.76 -6.41 2.24
C ASP A 216 13.94 -6.45 1.24
N LYS A 217 15.00 -7.19 1.59
CA LYS A 217 16.19 -7.34 0.77
C LYS A 217 15.90 -7.88 -0.64
N ARG A 218 14.83 -8.67 -0.82
CA ARG A 218 14.40 -9.17 -2.14
C ARG A 218 13.77 -8.09 -3.01
N LEU A 219 13.25 -7.03 -2.39
CA LEU A 219 12.53 -5.94 -3.06
C LEU A 219 13.40 -4.69 -3.27
N LYS A 220 14.58 -4.62 -2.65
CA LYS A 220 15.58 -3.57 -2.90
C LYS A 220 16.12 -3.58 -4.33
N HIS A 221 16.06 -4.75 -4.98
CA HIS A 221 16.45 -4.94 -6.36
C HIS A 221 15.35 -5.72 -7.07
N PRO A 222 14.24 -5.06 -7.48
CA PRO A 222 13.21 -5.75 -8.25
C PRO A 222 13.84 -6.40 -9.48
N GLU A 223 13.55 -7.69 -9.70
CA GLU A 223 14.13 -8.45 -10.81
C GLU A 223 13.74 -7.84 -12.17
N SER A 224 12.55 -7.24 -12.23
CA SER A 224 12.04 -6.56 -13.41
C SER A 224 11.33 -5.24 -13.09
N PHE A 225 11.20 -4.38 -14.10
CA PHE A 225 10.36 -3.19 -14.03
C PHE A 225 8.89 -3.51 -13.72
N SER A 226 8.40 -4.66 -14.19
CA SER A 226 7.02 -5.10 -13.94
C SER A 226 6.81 -5.33 -12.45
N ASP A 227 7.73 -6.04 -11.79
CA ASP A 227 7.67 -6.32 -10.36
C ASP A 227 7.73 -5.03 -9.57
N TYR A 228 8.65 -4.13 -9.93
CA TYR A 228 8.74 -2.81 -9.32
C TYR A 228 7.42 -2.03 -9.37
N ILE A 229 6.77 -1.99 -10.55
CA ILE A 229 5.48 -1.32 -10.72
C ILE A 229 4.40 -1.95 -9.84
N HIS A 230 4.34 -3.28 -9.77
CA HIS A 230 3.37 -3.96 -8.92
C HIS A 230 3.58 -3.63 -7.44
N LEU A 231 4.83 -3.56 -6.98
CA LEU A 231 5.18 -3.23 -5.59
C LEU A 231 4.77 -1.81 -5.20
N ILE A 232 5.17 -0.80 -5.98
CA ILE A 232 4.82 0.60 -5.65
C ILE A 232 3.32 0.83 -5.76
N ARG A 233 2.63 0.10 -6.64
CA ARG A 233 1.17 0.16 -6.75
C ARG A 233 0.49 -0.48 -5.54
N ALA A 234 0.99 -1.63 -5.08
CA ALA A 234 0.50 -2.29 -3.86
C ALA A 234 0.67 -1.37 -2.64
N GLN A 235 1.86 -0.78 -2.48
CA GLN A 235 2.14 0.21 -1.43
C GLN A 235 1.15 1.39 -1.48
N SER A 236 0.93 1.95 -2.67
CA SER A 236 0.02 3.09 -2.85
C SER A 236 -1.41 2.75 -2.42
N ILE A 237 -1.91 1.56 -2.80
CA ILE A 237 -3.25 1.10 -2.43
C ILE A 237 -3.34 0.78 -0.93
N ALA A 238 -2.32 0.16 -0.35
CA ALA A 238 -2.26 -0.12 1.09
C ALA A 238 -2.29 1.17 1.92
N ALA A 239 -1.53 2.20 1.52
CA ALA A 239 -1.58 3.50 2.17
C ALA A 239 -2.93 4.20 1.99
N ARG A 240 -3.63 4.00 0.86
CA ARG A 240 -5.00 4.48 0.70
C ARG A 240 -5.95 3.80 1.69
N ALA A 241 -5.82 2.48 1.91
CA ALA A 241 -6.61 1.78 2.92
C ALA A 241 -6.34 2.35 4.32
N MET A 242 -5.07 2.55 4.70
CA MET A 242 -4.72 3.17 5.98
C MET A 242 -5.24 4.60 6.12
N LEU A 243 -5.15 5.41 5.06
CA LEU A 243 -5.75 6.75 5.04
C LEU A 243 -7.25 6.68 5.35
N ASN A 244 -7.98 5.79 4.69
CA ASN A 244 -9.42 5.65 4.88
C ASN A 244 -9.76 5.19 6.30
N LEU A 245 -9.08 4.15 6.81
CA LEU A 245 -9.27 3.66 8.17
C LEU A 245 -8.94 4.70 9.24
N SER A 246 -7.91 5.52 9.01
CA SER A 246 -7.50 6.59 9.93
C SER A 246 -8.51 7.73 10.06
N TRP A 247 -9.56 7.75 9.23
CA TRP A 247 -10.59 8.78 9.32
C TRP A 247 -11.42 8.66 10.60
N ALA A 248 -11.75 7.43 11.00
CA ALA A 248 -12.50 7.15 12.23
C ALA A 248 -11.75 7.63 13.49
N PRO A 249 -12.39 8.40 14.39
CA PRO A 249 -11.78 8.83 15.65
C PRO A 249 -11.32 7.67 16.54
N GLU A 250 -12.04 6.56 16.53
CA GLU A 250 -11.77 5.36 17.34
C GLU A 250 -10.46 4.67 16.90
N ASN A 251 -10.09 4.82 15.63
CA ASN A 251 -8.92 4.15 15.05
C ASN A 251 -7.60 4.88 15.33
N LYS A 252 -7.63 6.14 15.80
CA LYS A 252 -6.40 6.96 15.94
C LYS A 252 -5.38 6.34 16.88
N ILE A 253 -5.86 5.87 18.05
CA ILE A 253 -4.99 5.27 19.08
C ILE A 253 -4.55 3.86 18.65
N PRO A 254 -5.45 2.93 18.30
CA PRO A 254 -5.03 1.59 17.87
C PRO A 254 -4.09 1.60 16.66
N MET A 255 -4.33 2.47 15.68
CA MET A 255 -3.42 2.58 14.53
C MET A 255 -2.05 3.14 14.89
N PHE A 256 -1.99 4.07 15.85
CA PHE A 256 -0.70 4.58 16.33
C PHE A 256 0.10 3.49 17.07
N GLU A 257 -0.57 2.56 17.73
CA GLU A 257 0.04 1.44 18.45
C GLU A 257 0.49 0.29 17.52
N VAL A 258 0.16 0.34 16.23
CA VAL A 258 0.62 -0.67 15.27
C VAL A 258 2.09 -0.44 14.93
N ASP A 259 2.89 -1.47 15.19
CA ASP A 259 4.34 -1.45 14.99
C ASP A 259 4.72 -1.01 13.57
N ASN A 260 5.67 -0.06 13.50
CA ASN A 260 6.22 0.50 12.26
C ASN A 260 5.20 1.22 11.35
N LEU A 261 3.94 1.42 11.76
CA LEU A 261 2.97 2.10 10.92
C LEU A 261 3.43 3.53 10.62
N VAL A 262 3.80 4.29 11.65
CA VAL A 262 4.27 5.68 11.49
C VAL A 262 5.56 5.74 10.67
N ASP A 263 6.51 4.83 10.91
CA ASP A 263 7.78 4.76 10.15
C ASP A 263 7.53 4.43 8.67
N SER A 264 6.55 3.58 8.38
CA SER A 264 6.16 3.25 7.01
C SER A 264 5.55 4.46 6.30
N LEU A 265 4.67 5.21 6.97
CA LEU A 265 4.08 6.43 6.42
C LEU A 265 5.13 7.54 6.21
N ILE A 266 6.09 7.70 7.13
CA ILE A 266 7.23 8.60 6.98
C ILE A 266 8.07 8.21 5.76
N THR A 267 8.46 6.93 5.66
CA THR A 267 9.24 6.42 4.53
C THR A 267 8.55 6.71 3.20
N MET A 268 7.24 6.46 3.12
CA MET A 268 6.43 6.76 1.95
C MET A 268 6.40 8.26 1.64
N LEU A 269 6.20 9.10 2.66
CA LEU A 269 6.16 10.56 2.52
C LEU A 269 7.47 11.10 1.93
N LEU A 270 8.62 10.53 2.30
CA LEU A 270 9.92 11.00 1.84
C LEU A 270 10.36 10.41 0.50
N THR A 271 9.70 9.34 0.03
CA THR A 271 10.03 8.69 -1.25
C THR A 271 9.47 9.49 -2.44
N ARG A 272 10.28 10.43 -2.95
CA ARG A 272 9.89 11.35 -4.04
C ARG A 272 10.22 10.82 -5.43
N THR A 273 11.34 10.12 -5.55
CA THR A 273 11.94 9.68 -6.81
C THR A 273 12.28 8.18 -6.75
N SER A 274 12.63 7.63 -7.91
CA SER A 274 13.08 6.25 -8.08
C SER A 274 14.06 6.18 -9.23
N GLU A 275 14.98 5.23 -9.20
CA GLU A 275 15.88 4.90 -10.32
C GLU A 275 15.10 4.46 -11.58
N TRP A 276 13.89 3.94 -11.40
CA TRP A 276 12.95 3.60 -12.47
C TRP A 276 12.09 4.80 -12.91
N GLY A 277 12.31 5.97 -12.32
CA GLY A 277 11.66 7.22 -12.72
C GLY A 277 11.90 7.52 -14.20
N GLY A 278 10.86 7.98 -14.88
CA GLY A 278 10.90 8.25 -16.33
C GLY A 278 10.80 6.99 -17.22
N ARG A 279 10.83 5.78 -16.66
CA ARG A 279 10.52 4.55 -17.40
C ARG A 279 9.04 4.23 -17.29
N GLY A 280 8.37 4.20 -18.45
CA GLY A 280 6.95 3.87 -18.56
C GLY A 280 6.00 4.88 -17.91
N HIS A 281 4.70 4.67 -18.11
CA HIS A 281 3.66 5.44 -17.44
C HIS A 281 3.37 4.80 -16.08
N GLY A 282 3.56 5.54 -14.98
CA GLY A 282 2.99 5.16 -13.69
C GLY A 282 3.89 5.34 -12.47
N VAL A 283 5.22 5.22 -12.58
CA VAL A 283 6.12 5.28 -11.41
C VAL A 283 5.92 6.55 -10.60
N SER A 284 6.14 7.71 -11.23
CA SER A 284 5.97 9.01 -10.58
C SER A 284 4.55 9.23 -10.06
N THR A 285 3.54 8.70 -10.76
CA THR A 285 2.13 8.76 -10.35
C THR A 285 1.90 7.96 -9.08
N PHE A 286 2.37 6.71 -9.01
CA PHE A 286 2.20 5.86 -7.81
C PHE A 286 2.99 6.40 -6.63
N LEU A 287 4.22 6.89 -6.83
CA LEU A 287 5.00 7.55 -5.78
C LEU A 287 4.29 8.81 -5.24
N LEU A 288 3.74 9.65 -6.13
CA LEU A 288 2.96 10.82 -5.72
C LEU A 288 1.70 10.42 -4.94
N GLN A 289 0.94 9.42 -5.42
CA GLN A 289 -0.25 8.95 -4.72
C GLN A 289 0.11 8.35 -3.34
N SER A 290 1.20 7.58 -3.27
CA SER A 290 1.77 7.08 -2.01
C SER A 290 2.04 8.22 -1.03
N ARG A 291 2.73 9.29 -1.43
CA ARG A 291 2.99 10.47 -0.58
C ARG A 291 1.71 11.18 -0.16
N ARG A 292 0.76 11.35 -1.08
CA ARG A 292 -0.54 11.97 -0.78
C ARG A 292 -1.34 11.15 0.23
N HIS A 293 -1.39 9.83 0.07
CA HIS A 293 -2.07 8.95 1.02
C HIS A 293 -1.37 8.93 2.38
N ALA A 294 -0.05 8.85 2.41
CA ALA A 294 0.73 8.84 3.63
C ALA A 294 0.59 10.15 4.43
N SER A 295 0.78 11.31 3.78
CA SER A 295 0.58 12.62 4.42
C SER A 295 -0.85 12.80 4.93
N GLY A 296 -1.85 12.31 4.19
CA GLY A 296 -3.25 12.33 4.65
C GLY A 296 -3.49 11.46 5.88
N ALA A 297 -2.92 10.25 5.92
CA ALA A 297 -3.02 9.35 7.06
C ALA A 297 -2.34 9.94 8.29
N LEU A 298 -1.12 10.49 8.14
CA LEU A 298 -0.41 11.20 9.22
C LEU A 298 -1.21 12.38 9.76
N ARG A 299 -1.80 13.21 8.88
CA ARG A 299 -2.67 14.32 9.28
C ARG A 299 -3.86 13.84 10.10
N ASN A 300 -4.48 12.75 9.66
CA ASN A 300 -5.61 12.16 10.36
C ASN A 300 -5.17 11.62 11.73
N LEU A 301 -4.07 10.88 11.83
CA LEU A 301 -3.53 10.37 13.08
C LEU A 301 -3.14 11.50 14.06
N ALA A 302 -2.60 12.63 13.55
CA ALA A 302 -2.29 13.80 14.36
C ALA A 302 -3.53 14.46 15.00
N ALA A 303 -4.74 14.20 14.48
CA ALA A 303 -5.99 14.60 15.11
C ALA A 303 -6.38 13.70 16.31
N ALA A 304 -5.46 12.87 16.81
CA ALA A 304 -5.65 12.04 18.00
C ALA A 304 -5.91 12.88 19.27
N PRO A 305 -6.44 12.25 20.35
CA PRO A 305 -6.58 12.90 21.64
C PRO A 305 -5.26 13.47 22.16
N ARG A 306 -5.34 14.53 22.98
CA ARG A 306 -4.21 15.33 23.48
C ARG A 306 -3.03 14.50 23.97
N ARG A 307 -3.28 13.48 24.80
CA ARG A 307 -2.26 12.59 25.36
C ARG A 307 -1.39 11.89 24.30
N ASN A 308 -1.95 11.57 23.14
CA ASN A 308 -1.25 10.85 22.07
C ASN A 308 -0.43 11.79 21.18
N LYS A 309 -0.79 13.08 21.10
CA LYS A 309 -0.07 14.07 20.28
C LYS A 309 1.38 14.23 20.75
N PHE A 310 1.60 14.24 22.07
CA PHE A 310 2.94 14.26 22.66
C PHE A 310 3.80 13.08 22.21
N HIS A 311 3.23 11.86 22.23
CA HIS A 311 3.94 10.66 21.79
C HIS A 311 4.26 10.69 20.29
N LEU A 312 3.33 11.18 19.46
CA LEU A 312 3.60 11.40 18.03
C LEU A 312 4.75 12.38 17.82
N CYS A 313 4.80 13.50 18.53
CA CYS A 313 5.91 14.47 18.45
C CYS A 313 7.27 13.85 18.82
N LYS A 314 7.29 12.89 19.77
CA LYS A 314 8.51 12.19 20.19
C LYS A 314 8.83 10.94 19.37
N HIS A 315 7.98 10.55 18.42
CA HIS A 315 8.13 9.32 17.65
C HIS A 315 9.50 9.26 16.96
N GLY A 316 10.20 8.13 17.12
CA GLY A 316 11.52 7.90 16.53
C GLY A 316 12.55 8.97 16.92
N ASN A 317 12.54 9.44 18.17
CA ASN A 317 13.39 10.54 18.66
C ASN A 317 13.24 11.83 17.84
N GLY A 318 12.00 12.20 17.48
CA GLY A 318 11.70 13.38 16.66
C GLY A 318 11.81 13.12 15.15
N SER A 319 12.00 11.88 14.71
CA SER A 319 12.04 11.51 13.29
C SER A 319 10.78 11.95 12.54
N LEU A 320 9.60 11.85 13.17
CA LEU A 320 8.36 12.33 12.57
C LEU A 320 8.41 13.83 12.27
N LEU A 321 8.78 14.67 13.25
CA LEU A 321 8.82 16.13 13.08
C LEU A 321 9.84 16.54 12.02
N ASN A 322 11.04 15.94 12.04
CA ASN A 322 12.07 16.16 11.03
C ASN A 322 11.59 15.81 9.62
N SER A 323 10.86 14.70 9.48
CA SER A 323 10.31 14.26 8.20
C SER A 323 9.17 15.16 7.70
N LEU A 324 8.33 15.66 8.60
CA LEU A 324 7.29 16.64 8.26
C LEU A 324 7.93 17.97 7.83
N LEU A 325 8.99 18.42 8.50
CA LEU A 325 9.73 19.63 8.12
C LEU A 325 10.35 19.50 6.72
N ASP A 326 11.01 18.38 6.43
CA ASP A 326 11.56 18.10 5.10
C ASP A 326 10.46 18.07 4.03
N ALA A 327 9.34 17.40 4.30
CA ALA A 327 8.22 17.34 3.36
C ALA A 327 7.59 18.71 3.10
N ALA A 328 7.38 19.52 4.13
CA ALA A 328 6.81 20.87 4.00
C ALA A 328 7.72 21.80 3.18
N ARG A 329 9.04 21.69 3.33
CA ARG A 329 10.01 22.48 2.56
C ARG A 329 10.15 21.97 1.13
N ASN A 330 10.40 20.68 0.99
CA ASN A 330 11.02 20.11 -0.22
C ASN A 330 10.10 19.24 -1.07
N ASP A 331 8.87 18.91 -0.65
CA ASP A 331 7.97 18.14 -1.52
C ASP A 331 7.52 18.99 -2.73
N PRO A 332 7.59 18.47 -3.97
CA PRO A 332 7.13 19.23 -5.15
C PRO A 332 5.61 19.39 -5.20
N ASP A 333 4.84 18.58 -4.46
CA ASP A 333 3.38 18.61 -4.49
C ASP A 333 2.80 19.47 -3.36
N THR A 334 2.16 20.59 -3.74
CA THR A 334 1.53 21.51 -2.78
C THR A 334 0.49 20.81 -1.89
N SER A 335 -0.26 19.82 -2.42
CA SER A 335 -1.24 19.08 -1.60
C SER A 335 -0.58 18.28 -0.48
N VAL A 336 0.60 17.70 -0.73
CA VAL A 336 1.41 17.06 0.32
C VAL A 336 1.86 18.11 1.34
N LYS A 337 2.42 19.26 0.91
CA LYS A 337 2.82 20.34 1.82
C LYS A 337 1.67 20.80 2.72
N THR A 338 0.49 21.06 2.15
CA THR A 338 -0.70 21.49 2.90
C THR A 338 -1.11 20.45 3.95
N ARG A 339 -1.10 19.16 3.59
CA ARG A 339 -1.45 18.08 4.54
C ARG A 339 -0.43 17.97 5.66
N VAL A 340 0.86 18.11 5.34
CA VAL A 340 1.94 18.09 6.32
C VAL A 340 1.85 19.26 7.30
N LEU A 341 1.60 20.48 6.82
CA LEU A 341 1.33 21.63 7.69
C LEU A 341 0.09 21.42 8.55
N ALA A 342 -0.96 20.80 7.99
CA ALA A 342 -2.15 20.45 8.77
C ALA A 342 -1.85 19.38 9.83
N THR A 343 -0.93 18.45 9.57
CA THR A 343 -0.41 17.52 10.59
C THR A 343 0.26 18.29 11.72
N LEU A 344 1.17 19.22 11.42
CA LEU A 344 1.85 20.06 12.42
C LEU A 344 0.85 20.88 13.23
N HIS A 345 -0.12 21.50 12.57
CA HIS A 345 -1.23 22.22 13.21
C HIS A 345 -2.00 21.31 14.18
N ASN A 346 -2.39 20.11 13.73
CA ASN A 346 -3.13 19.16 14.54
C ASN A 346 -2.32 18.66 15.75
N LEU A 347 -1.00 18.53 15.61
CA LEU A 347 -0.13 18.14 16.72
C LEU A 347 -0.02 19.23 17.79
N THR A 348 -0.30 20.49 17.48
CA THR A 348 -0.21 21.60 18.44
C THR A 348 -1.29 21.49 19.53
N CYS A 349 -0.84 21.31 20.77
CA CYS A 349 -1.64 21.44 21.98
C CYS A 349 -0.71 21.83 23.14
N ALA A 350 -1.25 22.22 24.29
CA ALA A 350 -0.40 22.70 25.39
C ALA A 350 0.60 21.64 25.92
N ASP A 351 0.38 20.34 25.72
CA ASP A 351 1.37 19.31 26.11
C ASP A 351 2.51 19.14 25.10
N SER A 352 2.28 19.46 23.83
CA SER A 352 3.24 19.29 22.74
C SER A 352 3.84 20.61 22.23
N ALA A 353 3.32 21.75 22.71
CA ALA A 353 3.71 23.08 22.25
C ALA A 353 5.21 23.30 22.40
N GLU A 354 5.78 23.04 23.59
CA GLU A 354 7.21 23.23 23.84
C GLU A 354 8.07 22.39 22.87
N ILE A 355 7.74 21.11 22.69
CA ILE A 355 8.48 20.22 21.76
C ILE A 355 8.43 20.77 20.34
N LEU A 356 7.26 21.19 19.87
CA LEU A 356 7.11 21.72 18.51
C LEU A 356 7.87 23.04 18.35
N ILE A 357 7.72 23.98 19.28
CA ILE A 357 8.37 25.31 19.18
C ILE A 357 9.89 25.17 19.28
N SER A 358 10.38 24.24 20.10
CA SER A 358 11.80 23.94 20.23
C SER A 358 12.38 23.12 19.07
N GLU A 359 11.56 22.59 18.15
CA GLU A 359 12.03 21.82 17.00
C GLU A 359 12.82 22.72 16.02
N PRO A 360 14.09 22.40 15.73
CA PRO A 360 14.94 23.24 14.90
C PRO A 360 14.34 23.56 13.53
N GLY A 361 14.19 24.85 13.25
CA GLY A 361 13.72 25.37 11.97
C GLY A 361 12.20 25.30 11.73
N LEU A 362 11.40 24.82 12.68
CA LEU A 362 9.93 24.85 12.53
C LEU A 362 9.40 26.29 12.51
N LEU A 363 9.85 27.13 13.45
CA LEU A 363 9.43 28.53 13.49
C LEU A 363 9.87 29.29 12.24
N ASP A 364 11.10 29.06 11.76
CA ASP A 364 11.62 29.68 10.54
C ASP A 364 10.77 29.31 9.32
N LEU A 365 10.45 28.03 9.17
CA LEU A 365 9.59 27.53 8.09
C LEU A 365 8.20 28.18 8.15
N LEU A 366 7.57 28.20 9.34
CA LEU A 366 6.24 28.78 9.49
C LEU A 366 6.25 30.29 9.25
N SER A 367 7.32 30.98 9.67
CA SER A 367 7.52 32.41 9.42
C SER A 367 7.65 32.71 7.93
N GLU A 368 8.52 31.97 7.24
CA GLU A 368 8.75 32.09 5.79
C GLU A 368 7.45 31.88 5.02
N LEU A 369 6.73 30.79 5.29
CA LEU A 369 5.46 30.50 4.61
C LEU A 369 4.39 31.54 4.93
N ALA A 370 4.30 32.01 6.18
CA ALA A 370 3.29 32.99 6.58
C ALA A 370 3.54 34.41 6.02
N THR A 371 4.78 34.70 5.59
CA THR A 371 5.21 35.99 5.04
C THR A 371 5.50 35.96 3.55
N ALA A 372 5.54 34.78 2.94
CA ALA A 372 5.62 34.64 1.49
C ALA A 372 4.51 35.48 0.83
N ASN A 373 4.90 36.42 -0.02
CA ASN A 373 3.97 37.30 -0.70
C ASN A 373 3.03 36.48 -1.60
N GLU A 374 1.77 36.90 -1.74
CA GLU A 374 0.72 36.31 -2.58
C GLU A 374 1.02 36.45 -4.10
N THR A 375 2.27 36.24 -4.52
CA THR A 375 2.71 36.50 -5.89
C THR A 375 2.17 35.50 -6.91
N THR A 376 1.58 34.38 -6.48
CA THR A 376 1.33 33.24 -7.38
C THR A 376 0.06 32.45 -7.00
N GLY A 377 -1.11 33.10 -7.10
CA GLY A 377 -2.43 32.44 -7.15
C GLY A 377 -2.91 31.73 -5.88
N ASN A 378 -4.13 31.19 -5.95
CA ASN A 378 -4.92 30.73 -4.78
C ASN A 378 -4.27 29.67 -3.86
N THR A 379 -3.25 28.91 -4.31
CA THR A 379 -2.74 27.75 -3.53
C THR A 379 -1.58 28.08 -2.59
N GLU A 380 -0.76 29.09 -2.90
CA GLU A 380 0.29 29.54 -1.99
C GLU A 380 -0.31 30.31 -0.79
N ASP A 381 -1.43 31.00 -1.00
CA ASP A 381 -2.20 31.63 0.07
C ASP A 381 -2.72 30.62 1.11
N GLU A 382 -3.12 29.41 0.68
CA GLU A 382 -3.54 28.36 1.61
C GLU A 382 -2.42 27.94 2.58
N LEU A 383 -1.19 27.79 2.08
CA LEU A 383 -0.02 27.43 2.89
C LEU A 383 0.32 28.53 3.88
N GLY A 384 0.39 29.79 3.42
CA GLY A 384 0.71 30.92 4.28
C GLY A 384 -0.34 31.17 5.36
N THR A 385 -1.62 31.04 5.00
CA THR A 385 -2.73 31.13 5.95
C THR A 385 -2.68 30.00 7.00
N LEU A 386 -2.40 28.76 6.58
CA LEU A 386 -2.29 27.63 7.50
C LEU A 386 -1.06 27.75 8.41
N ALA A 387 0.07 28.23 7.89
CA ALA A 387 1.28 28.48 8.67
C ALA A 387 1.04 29.55 9.76
N PHE A 388 0.43 30.68 9.39
CA PHE A 388 0.07 31.73 10.34
C PHE A 388 -0.91 31.23 11.42
N ARG A 389 -1.94 30.47 11.03
CA ARG A 389 -2.88 29.84 11.98
C ARG A 389 -2.17 28.88 12.94
N THR A 390 -1.17 28.15 12.45
CA THR A 390 -0.36 27.25 13.27
C THR A 390 0.45 28.01 14.31
N LEU A 391 1.13 29.09 13.92
CA LEU A 391 1.83 29.98 14.85
C LEU A 391 0.89 30.55 15.94
N ARG A 392 -0.30 31.02 15.56
CA ARG A 392 -1.31 31.51 16.51
C ARG A 392 -1.88 30.43 17.43
N THR A 393 -1.89 29.18 16.96
CA THR A 393 -2.32 28.04 17.79
C THR A 393 -1.22 27.66 18.78
N MET A 394 0.05 27.74 18.36
CA MET A 394 1.20 27.58 19.26
C MET A 394 1.22 28.68 20.33
N GLU A 395 0.92 29.93 19.97
CA GLU A 395 0.83 31.06 20.92
C GLU A 395 -0.17 30.78 22.05
N LYS A 396 -1.36 30.27 21.69
CA LYS A 396 -2.40 29.92 22.66
C LYS A 396 -2.06 28.69 23.51
N ALA A 397 -1.22 27.81 22.99
CA ALA A 397 -0.85 26.57 23.63
C ALA A 397 0.40 26.71 24.51
N ALA A 398 1.30 27.64 24.18
CA ALA A 398 2.49 27.94 24.96
C ALA A 398 2.14 28.83 26.15
N SER A 399 2.57 28.44 27.34
CA SER A 399 2.45 29.30 28.52
C SER A 399 3.66 30.22 28.64
N SER A 400 3.49 31.37 29.29
CA SER A 400 4.52 32.42 29.39
C SER A 400 5.76 32.00 30.20
N ASP A 401 5.67 30.91 30.94
CA ASP A 401 6.78 30.29 31.69
C ASP A 401 7.61 29.31 30.84
N MET A 402 7.17 28.96 29.63
CA MET A 402 7.93 28.10 28.73
C MET A 402 9.16 28.83 28.18
N SER A 403 10.31 28.16 28.16
CA SER A 403 11.57 28.69 27.64
C SER A 403 11.50 29.12 26.16
N CYS A 404 10.56 28.54 25.41
CA CYS A 404 10.36 28.78 23.99
C CYS A 404 9.41 29.95 23.66
N HIS A 405 8.75 30.53 24.67
CA HIS A 405 7.73 31.57 24.50
C HIS A 405 8.28 32.83 23.83
N ASP A 406 9.45 33.31 24.25
CA ASP A 406 10.06 34.55 23.71
C ASP A 406 10.42 34.40 22.22
N SER A 407 10.96 33.24 21.84
CA SER A 407 11.27 32.91 20.45
C SER A 407 10.01 32.91 19.58
N LEU A 408 8.92 32.31 20.07
CA LEU A 408 7.64 32.31 19.38
C LEU A 408 7.07 33.73 19.23
N GLN A 409 7.11 34.54 20.29
CA GLN A 409 6.59 35.90 20.28
C GLN A 409 7.34 36.79 19.29
N LYS A 410 8.67 36.64 19.22
CA LYS A 410 9.51 37.34 18.25
C LYS A 410 9.04 37.05 16.82
N VAL A 411 8.88 35.77 16.47
CA VAL A 411 8.42 35.35 15.14
C VAL A 411 7.01 35.87 14.83
N LEU A 412 6.08 35.79 15.78
CA LEU A 412 4.72 36.29 15.61
C LEU A 412 4.67 37.80 15.35
N ASN A 413 5.52 38.57 16.03
CA ASN A 413 5.62 40.01 15.83
C ASN A 413 6.14 40.35 14.43
N GLU A 414 7.19 39.66 13.98
CA GLU A 414 7.77 39.81 12.64
C GLU A 414 6.76 39.46 11.52
N VAL A 415 6.07 38.32 11.66
CA VAL A 415 5.05 37.89 10.70
C VAL A 415 3.88 38.87 10.66
N SER A 416 3.40 39.33 11.83
CA SER A 416 2.28 40.26 11.92
C SER A 416 2.62 41.63 11.33
N ALA A 417 3.82 42.16 11.59
CA ALA A 417 4.30 43.40 11.00
C ALA A 417 4.36 43.31 9.47
N THR A 418 4.89 42.20 8.95
CA THR A 418 5.00 41.95 7.51
C THR A 418 3.62 41.90 6.86
N ARG A 419 2.68 41.09 7.37
CA ARG A 419 1.32 40.96 6.81
C ARG A 419 0.54 42.28 6.85
N ASN A 420 0.65 43.05 7.94
CA ASN A 420 0.01 44.37 8.04
C ASN A 420 0.57 45.38 7.03
N SER A 421 1.86 45.31 6.72
CA SER A 421 2.49 46.18 5.72
C SER A 421 2.04 45.88 4.28
N THR A 422 1.72 44.61 3.98
CA THR A 422 1.27 44.18 2.65
C THR A 422 -0.16 44.60 2.35
N VAL A 423 -1.06 44.54 3.34
CA VAL A 423 -2.47 44.97 3.18
C VAL A 423 -2.61 46.47 2.88
N LEU A 424 -1.65 47.28 3.33
CA LEU A 424 -1.69 48.75 3.19
C LEU A 424 -1.11 49.28 1.87
N LYS A 425 -0.64 48.42 0.95
CA LYS A 425 -0.22 48.89 -0.39
C LYS A 425 -1.47 49.14 -1.24
N PRO A 426 -1.83 50.41 -1.55
CA PRO A 426 -2.98 50.69 -2.40
C PRO A 426 -2.75 50.05 -3.76
N VAL A 427 -3.76 49.28 -4.22
CA VAL A 427 -3.82 48.83 -5.61
C VAL A 427 -3.77 50.09 -6.46
N LYS A 428 -2.62 50.36 -7.10
CA LYS A 428 -2.53 51.38 -8.12
C LYS A 428 -3.47 50.92 -9.23
N THR A 429 -4.70 51.43 -9.21
CA THR A 429 -5.57 51.38 -10.37
C THR A 429 -4.83 52.10 -11.48
N GLU A 430 -4.25 51.34 -12.41
CA GLU A 430 -3.79 51.88 -13.66
C GLU A 430 -5.02 52.47 -14.35
N SER A 431 -5.19 53.78 -14.21
CA SER A 431 -6.12 54.54 -15.03
C SER A 431 -5.59 54.46 -16.45
N SER A 432 -6.28 53.67 -17.28
CA SER A 432 -6.21 53.75 -18.72
C SER A 432 -6.45 55.20 -19.15
N ALA A 433 -5.36 55.87 -19.52
CA ALA A 433 -5.43 57.08 -20.33
C ALA A 433 -5.41 56.63 -21.80
N GLU A 434 -6.57 56.70 -22.44
CA GLU A 434 -6.71 56.92 -23.89
C GLU A 434 -6.40 58.38 -24.22
#